data_AF-A0A1I1RWU4-F1
#
_entry.id   AF-A0A1I1RWU4-F1
#
_cell.length_a   1.000
_cell.length_b   1.000
_cell.length_c   1.000
_cell.angle_alpha   90.00
_cell.angle_beta   90.00
_cell.angle_gamma   90.00
#
_symmetry.space_group_name_H-M   'P 1'
#
loop_
_entity.id
_entity.type
_entity.pdbx_description
1 polymer ?
#
loop_
_entity_poly.entity_id
_entity_poly.type
_entity_poly.pdbx_seq_one_letter_code
_entity_poly.pdbx_strand_id
1 'polypeptide(L)'
;MTLRKTQQLILGIMILILSLNNCNAQSPSNIKQLSKKFGGTWYNSKEKYYLTFTFEKEYDYATVAIWKGKINNLENIDVYKAYIKRNKLILPAENDDHHGCYCEIDIEKNLLVYKCNQGFNFTDNFLNTKKPISITRYKKVKN
;
A
#
# COMPACT_ATOMS: atom_id res chain seq x y z
N MET A 1 -28.72 -40.54 -25.33
CA MET A 1 -29.08 -39.12 -25.10
C MET A 1 -28.70 -38.60 -23.70
N THR A 2 -28.35 -39.47 -22.76
CA THR A 2 -28.03 -39.16 -21.34
C THR A 2 -26.59 -38.65 -21.11
N LEU A 3 -25.60 -39.05 -21.91
CA LEU A 3 -24.18 -38.69 -21.73
C LEU A 3 -23.87 -37.20 -22.01
N ARG A 4 -24.61 -36.57 -22.94
CA ARG A 4 -24.45 -35.13 -23.24
C ARG A 4 -24.98 -34.23 -22.14
N LYS A 5 -26.03 -34.66 -21.42
CA LYS A 5 -26.62 -33.90 -20.31
C LYS A 5 -25.71 -33.89 -19.08
N THR A 6 -25.05 -35.01 -18.78
CA THR A 6 -24.08 -35.09 -17.68
C THR A 6 -22.81 -34.29 -17.96
N GLN A 7 -22.31 -34.26 -19.20
CA GLN A 7 -21.17 -33.41 -19.58
C GLN A 7 -21.49 -31.91 -19.47
N GLN A 8 -22.68 -31.48 -19.89
CA GLN A 8 -23.11 -30.08 -19.75
C GLN A 8 -23.26 -29.66 -18.28
N LEU A 9 -23.73 -30.57 -17.41
CA LEU A 9 -23.84 -30.32 -15.98
C LEU A 9 -22.47 -30.14 -15.31
N ILE A 10 -21.49 -30.99 -15.65
CA ILE A 10 -20.12 -30.93 -15.12
C ILE A 10 -19.42 -29.64 -15.56
N LEU A 11 -19.58 -29.25 -16.83
CA LEU A 11 -19.01 -28.00 -17.35
C LEU A 11 -19.61 -26.76 -16.66
N GLY A 12 -20.92 -26.77 -16.40
CA GLY A 12 -21.61 -25.70 -15.68
C GLY A 12 -21.15 -25.54 -14.23
N ILE A 13 -20.89 -26.65 -13.53
CA ILE A 13 -20.36 -26.63 -12.16
C ILE A 13 -18.91 -26.08 -12.13
N MET A 14 -18.06 -26.47 -13.07
CA MET A 14 -16.69 -25.95 -13.18
C MET A 14 -16.64 -24.43 -13.41
N ILE A 15 -17.53 -23.89 -14.25
CA ILE A 15 -17.61 -22.43 -14.49
C ILE A 15 -18.08 -21.69 -13.22
N LEU A 16 -18.98 -22.28 -12.44
CA LEU A 16 -19.45 -21.70 -11.18
C LEU A 16 -18.32 -21.61 -10.13
N ILE A 17 -17.50 -22.67 -10.02
CA ILE A 17 -16.37 -22.73 -9.08
C ILE A 17 -15.28 -21.71 -9.44
N LEU A 18 -15.05 -21.45 -10.74
CA LEU A 18 -14.09 -20.44 -11.19
C LEU A 18 -14.55 -19.00 -10.92
N SER A 19 -15.86 -18.75 -10.86
CA SER A 19 -16.42 -17.42 -10.57
C SER A 19 -16.34 -17.01 -9.08
N LEU A 20 -16.23 -17.98 -8.16
CA LEU A 20 -16.13 -17.73 -6.71
C LEU A 20 -14.74 -17.27 -6.25
N ASN A 21 -13.72 -17.37 -7.09
CA ASN A 21 -12.34 -17.01 -6.73
C ASN A 21 -11.93 -15.58 -7.11
N ASN A 22 -12.81 -14.80 -7.74
CA ASN A 22 -12.52 -13.45 -8.18
C ASN A 22 -13.33 -12.41 -7.41
N CYS A 23 -13.04 -12.27 -6.11
CA CYS A 23 -13.29 -11.00 -5.41
C CYS A 23 -12.47 -10.95 -4.13
N ASN A 24 -11.21 -10.51 -4.21
CA ASN A 24 -10.52 -9.98 -3.04
C ASN A 24 -11.06 -8.57 -2.74
N ALA A 25 -12.37 -8.43 -2.50
CA ALA A 25 -12.89 -7.23 -1.87
C ALA A 25 -12.40 -7.24 -0.42
N GLN A 26 -11.47 -6.35 -0.09
CA GLN A 26 -10.97 -6.23 1.27
C GLN A 26 -12.13 -5.90 2.20
N SER A 27 -12.27 -6.63 3.32
CA SER A 27 -13.39 -6.40 4.23
C SER A 27 -13.29 -5.00 4.88
N PRO A 28 -14.40 -4.26 5.06
CA PRO A 28 -14.39 -2.95 5.73
C PRO A 28 -13.77 -2.96 7.12
N SER A 29 -13.81 -4.10 7.83
CA SER A 29 -13.13 -4.28 9.12
C SER A 29 -11.61 -4.18 9.01
N ASN A 30 -11.02 -4.60 7.89
CA ASN A 30 -9.58 -4.53 7.66
C ASN A 30 -9.11 -3.09 7.42
N ILE A 31 -9.84 -2.32 6.59
CA ILE A 31 -9.52 -0.91 6.35
C ILE A 31 -9.58 -0.10 7.65
N LYS A 32 -10.57 -0.34 8.52
CA LYS A 32 -10.65 0.33 9.82
C LYS A 32 -9.44 0.05 10.72
N GLN A 33 -8.94 -1.20 10.71
CA GLN A 33 -7.74 -1.57 11.47
C GLN A 33 -6.48 -0.93 10.90
N LEU A 34 -6.33 -0.92 9.58
CA LEU A 34 -5.21 -0.26 8.90
C LEU A 34 -5.22 1.26 9.10
N SER A 35 -6.40 1.89 9.04
CA SER A 35 -6.58 3.30 9.35
C SER A 35 -6.15 3.61 10.78
N LYS A 36 -6.50 2.78 11.77
CA LYS A 36 -5.99 2.92 13.14
C LYS A 36 -4.47 2.75 13.24
N LYS A 37 -3.91 1.82 12.47
CA LYS A 37 -2.47 1.50 12.49
C LYS A 37 -1.63 2.60 11.84
N PHE A 38 -2.05 3.11 10.68
CA PHE A 38 -1.25 3.99 9.82
C PHE A 38 -1.79 5.43 9.75
N GLY A 39 -3.11 5.63 9.81
CA GLY A 39 -3.78 6.90 9.49
C GLY A 39 -3.38 8.06 10.39
N GLY A 40 -3.25 9.26 9.83
CA GLY A 40 -2.78 10.47 10.51
C GLY A 40 -1.35 10.89 10.13
N THR A 41 -0.81 11.87 10.85
CA THR A 41 0.46 12.53 10.50
C THR A 41 1.67 11.90 11.21
N TRP A 42 2.77 11.77 10.48
CA TRP A 42 4.05 11.25 10.92
C TRP A 42 5.17 12.20 10.51
N TYR A 43 6.22 12.30 11.30
CA TYR A 43 7.32 13.23 11.07
C TYR A 43 8.68 12.52 11.10
N ASN A 44 9.53 12.88 10.15
CA ASN A 44 10.93 12.48 10.13
C ASN A 44 11.82 13.68 10.47
N SER A 45 12.48 13.62 11.63
CA SER A 45 13.35 14.71 12.11
C SER A 45 14.64 14.86 11.33
N LYS A 46 15.12 13.80 10.67
CA LYS A 46 16.35 13.82 9.88
C LYS A 46 16.11 14.53 8.55
N GLU A 47 15.06 14.11 7.85
CA GLU A 47 14.74 14.61 6.50
C GLU A 47 13.84 15.86 6.53
N LYS A 48 13.32 16.23 7.71
CA LYS A 48 12.52 17.43 7.97
C LYS A 48 11.27 17.53 7.10
N TYR A 49 10.55 16.43 6.93
CA TYR A 49 9.24 16.40 6.27
C TYR A 49 8.26 15.48 7.00
N TYR A 50 6.99 15.65 6.64
CA TYR A 50 5.84 14.96 7.19
C TYR A 50 5.22 14.03 6.17
N LEU A 51 4.57 12.99 6.68
CA LEU A 51 3.69 12.10 5.93
C LEU A 51 2.32 12.09 6.57
N THR A 52 1.27 12.28 5.79
CA THR A 52 -0.11 12.14 6.26
C THR A 52 -0.81 11.03 5.48
N PHE A 53 -1.32 10.03 6.21
CA PHE A 53 -2.04 8.90 5.64
C PHE A 53 -3.54 9.06 5.86
N THR A 54 -4.31 8.97 4.77
CA THR A 54 -5.77 8.98 4.78
C THR A 54 -6.30 7.71 4.12
N PHE A 55 -7.36 7.14 4.70
CA PHE A 55 -8.01 5.92 4.23
C PHE A 55 -9.47 6.21 3.93
N GLU A 56 -9.93 5.82 2.74
CA GLU A 56 -11.31 5.96 2.31
C GLU A 56 -11.93 4.57 2.15
N LYS A 57 -13.24 4.44 2.41
CA LYS A 57 -13.90 3.13 2.53
C LYS A 57 -13.98 2.33 1.23
N GLU A 58 -13.82 2.99 0.08
CA GLU A 58 -14.03 2.39 -1.24
C GLU A 58 -12.73 2.13 -2.01
N TYR A 59 -11.59 2.54 -1.45
CA TYR A 59 -10.29 2.35 -2.08
C TYR A 59 -9.48 1.26 -1.38
N ASP A 60 -8.74 0.51 -2.18
CA ASP A 60 -7.78 -0.51 -1.75
C ASP A 60 -6.37 0.09 -1.52
N TYR A 61 -6.28 1.41 -1.43
CA TYR A 61 -5.06 2.16 -1.15
C TYR A 61 -5.29 3.23 -0.07
N ALA A 62 -4.20 3.64 0.57
CA ALA A 62 -4.14 4.85 1.36
C ALA A 62 -3.59 5.99 0.52
N THR A 63 -4.17 7.18 0.67
CA THR A 63 -3.57 8.41 0.13
C THR A 63 -2.45 8.85 1.07
N VAL A 64 -1.26 9.08 0.52
CA VAL A 64 -0.07 9.51 1.26
C VAL A 64 0.32 10.90 0.77
N ALA A 65 0.17 11.91 1.62
CA ALA A 65 0.66 13.25 1.36
C ALA A 65 2.03 13.43 2.02
N ILE A 66 3.04 13.78 1.25
CA ILE A 66 4.39 14.16 1.70
C ILE A 66 4.46 15.68 1.67
N TRP A 67 4.87 16.31 2.77
CA TRP A 67 4.90 17.77 2.83
C TRP A 67 5.94 18.30 3.82
N LYS A 68 6.34 19.56 3.66
CA LYS A 68 7.24 20.31 4.55
C LYS A 68 6.53 21.51 5.15
N GLY A 69 7.17 22.19 6.09
CA GLY A 69 6.63 23.39 6.74
C GLY A 69 6.08 23.09 8.13
N LYS A 70 4.95 23.73 8.47
CA LYS A 70 4.31 23.63 9.79
C LYS A 70 2.92 23.00 9.63
N ILE A 71 2.39 22.38 10.68
CA ILE A 71 1.06 21.71 10.65
C ILE A 71 -0.05 22.66 10.16
N ASN A 72 0.06 23.96 10.42
CA ASN A 72 -0.92 24.96 10.01
C ASN A 72 -0.54 25.71 8.72
N ASN A 73 0.59 25.36 8.10
CA ASN A 73 1.08 25.94 6.85
C ASN A 73 1.90 24.90 6.08
N LEU A 74 1.20 24.09 5.28
CA LEU A 74 1.79 23.00 4.51
C LEU A 74 2.45 23.57 3.25
N GLU A 75 3.66 23.09 2.95
CA GLU A 75 4.47 23.52 1.81
C GLU A 75 4.99 22.29 1.06
N ASN A 76 5.19 22.41 -0.26
CA ASN A 76 5.75 21.35 -1.13
C ASN A 76 5.04 20.00 -0.95
N ILE A 77 3.74 19.98 -1.27
CA ILE A 77 2.89 18.80 -1.05
C ILE A 77 2.93 17.91 -2.30
N ASP A 78 3.43 16.69 -2.12
CA ASP A 78 3.34 15.62 -3.12
C ASP A 78 2.38 14.53 -2.60
N VAL A 79 1.56 13.97 -3.48
CA VAL A 79 0.51 13.00 -3.09
C VAL A 79 0.63 11.72 -3.90
N TYR A 80 0.64 10.58 -3.19
CA TYR A 80 0.80 9.25 -3.77
C TYR A 80 -0.27 8.29 -3.29
N LYS A 81 -0.48 7.21 -4.06
CA LYS A 81 -1.30 6.07 -3.65
C LYS A 81 -0.42 4.95 -3.12
N ALA A 82 -0.61 4.58 -1.85
CA ALA A 82 0.05 3.42 -1.26
C ALA A 82 -0.96 2.27 -1.13
N TYR A 83 -0.81 1.25 -1.97
CA TYR A 83 -1.72 0.12 -2.06
C TYR A 83 -1.65 -0.78 -0.84
N ILE A 84 -2.81 -1.23 -0.38
CA ILE A 84 -2.92 -2.12 0.77
C ILE A 84 -2.62 -3.55 0.32
N LYS A 85 -1.58 -4.16 0.90
CA LYS A 85 -1.25 -5.57 0.68
C LYS A 85 -1.04 -6.26 2.03
N ARG A 86 -1.99 -7.13 2.39
CA ARG A 86 -2.04 -7.76 3.72
C ARG A 86 -2.12 -6.68 4.82
N ASN A 87 -1.10 -6.58 5.68
CA ASN A 87 -1.02 -5.64 6.80
C ASN A 87 0.00 -4.50 6.58
N LYS A 88 0.42 -4.28 5.33
CA LYS A 88 1.40 -3.29 4.89
C LYS A 88 0.80 -2.37 3.84
N LEU A 89 1.42 -1.20 3.67
CA LEU A 89 1.18 -0.33 2.52
C LEU A 89 2.35 -0.44 1.54
N ILE A 90 2.05 -0.43 0.26
CA ILE A 90 3.02 -0.62 -0.82
C ILE A 90 2.99 0.60 -1.72
N LEU A 91 4.13 1.28 -1.84
CA LEU A 91 4.35 2.22 -2.93
C LEU A 91 5.00 1.46 -4.08
N PRO A 92 4.32 1.30 -5.23
CA PRO A 92 4.91 0.65 -6.39
C PRO A 92 6.07 1.48 -6.92
N ALA A 93 6.96 0.83 -7.68
CA ALA A 93 7.91 1.59 -8.49
C ALA A 93 7.15 2.37 -9.57
N GLU A 94 7.59 3.59 -9.86
CA GLU A 94 7.02 4.45 -10.89
C GLU A 94 8.06 4.67 -12.00
N ASN A 95 7.61 4.52 -13.25
CA ASN A 95 8.48 4.36 -14.42
C ASN A 95 8.51 5.62 -15.30
N ASP A 96 7.43 6.40 -15.25
CA ASP A 96 7.06 7.36 -16.30
C ASP A 96 6.87 8.76 -15.70
N ASP A 97 7.98 9.45 -15.38
CA ASP A 97 8.10 10.86 -14.92
C ASP A 97 8.22 11.10 -13.40
N HIS A 98 7.87 10.14 -12.56
CA HIS A 98 8.10 10.19 -11.11
C HIS A 98 8.99 9.01 -10.73
N HIS A 99 10.28 9.27 -10.47
CA HIS A 99 11.29 8.22 -10.29
C HIS A 99 11.25 7.58 -8.89
N GLY A 100 10.09 7.07 -8.48
CA GLY A 100 9.90 6.34 -7.23
C GLY A 100 10.42 4.91 -7.32
N CYS A 101 11.23 4.49 -6.33
CA CYS A 101 11.56 3.07 -6.15
C CYS A 101 10.45 2.35 -5.38
N TYR A 102 10.36 1.03 -5.55
CA TYR A 102 9.41 0.21 -4.77
C TYR A 102 9.68 0.33 -3.27
N CYS A 103 8.64 0.62 -2.49
CA CYS A 103 8.72 0.69 -1.03
C CYS A 103 7.60 -0.12 -0.34
N GLU A 104 7.97 -0.75 0.77
CA GLU A 104 7.02 -1.29 1.75
C GLU A 104 7.00 -0.42 3.00
N ILE A 105 5.79 -0.16 3.51
CA ILE A 105 5.54 0.64 4.69
C ILE A 105 4.87 -0.23 5.75
N ASP A 106 5.46 -0.25 6.94
CA ASP A 106 4.94 -0.96 8.10
C ASP A 106 5.19 -0.17 9.39
N ILE A 107 4.66 -0.66 10.52
CA ILE A 107 4.95 -0.13 11.86
C ILE A 107 5.90 -1.08 12.59
N GLU A 108 7.05 -0.57 13.02
CA GLU A 108 8.01 -1.30 13.85
C GLU A 108 8.33 -0.47 15.10
N LYS A 109 8.16 -1.06 16.30
CA LYS A 109 8.46 -0.38 17.57
C LYS A 109 7.80 1.02 17.67
N ASN A 110 6.53 1.12 17.27
CA ASN A 110 5.73 2.36 17.23
C ASN A 110 6.25 3.46 16.28
N LEU A 111 7.18 3.13 15.39
CA LEU A 111 7.62 3.99 14.31
C LEU A 111 7.00 3.52 13.01
N LEU A 112 6.61 4.46 12.17
CA LEU A 112 6.32 4.15 10.78
C LEU A 112 7.65 3.99 10.04
N VAL A 113 7.82 2.88 9.34
CA VAL A 113 9.06 2.47 8.70
C VAL A 113 8.83 2.27 7.21
N TYR A 114 9.51 3.08 6.41
CA TYR A 114 9.65 2.90 4.97
C TYR A 114 10.87 2.03 4.70
N LYS A 115 10.68 0.92 3.99
CA LYS A 115 11.77 0.12 3.43
C LYS A 115 11.66 0.19 1.91
N CYS A 116 12.64 0.80 1.27
CA CYS A 116 12.65 1.02 -0.16
C CYS A 116 13.84 0.32 -0.81
N ASN A 117 13.66 -0.18 -2.02
CA ASN A 117 14.80 -0.58 -2.84
C ASN A 117 15.73 0.63 -3.05
N GLN A 118 17.05 0.40 -3.11
CA GLN A 118 18.01 1.45 -3.44
C GLN A 118 18.31 1.52 -4.93
N GLY A 119 18.68 2.72 -5.37
CA GLY A 119 18.96 3.02 -6.77
C GLY A 119 17.69 3.10 -7.62
N PHE A 120 17.88 3.37 -8.90
CA PHE A 120 16.84 3.42 -9.94
C PHE A 120 16.35 2.01 -10.33
N ASN A 121 16.10 1.15 -9.34
CA ASN A 121 15.70 -0.23 -9.55
C ASN A 121 14.16 -0.30 -9.69
N PHE A 122 13.67 0.27 -10.81
CA PHE A 122 12.24 0.40 -11.12
C PHE A 122 11.57 -0.91 -11.57
N THR A 123 12.38 -1.93 -11.87
CA THR A 123 11.92 -3.22 -12.38
C THR A 123 11.43 -4.17 -11.28
N ASP A 124 11.78 -3.89 -10.02
CA ASP A 124 11.46 -4.76 -8.89
C ASP A 124 10.05 -4.44 -8.36
N ASN A 125 9.13 -5.38 -8.53
CA ASN A 125 7.76 -5.32 -7.98
C ASN A 125 7.68 -5.78 -6.51
N PHE A 126 8.82 -5.84 -5.82
CA PHE A 126 8.97 -6.33 -4.45
C PHE A 126 10.22 -5.75 -3.78
N LEU A 127 10.29 -5.82 -2.45
CA LEU A 127 11.47 -5.40 -1.70
C LEU A 127 12.61 -6.42 -1.85
N ASN A 128 13.70 -6.03 -2.50
CA ASN A 128 14.84 -6.91 -2.79
C ASN A 128 15.86 -6.89 -1.66
N THR A 129 15.64 -7.68 -0.63
CA THR A 129 16.51 -7.73 0.57
C THR A 129 17.87 -8.39 0.33
N LYS A 130 18.14 -8.92 -0.87
CA LYS A 130 19.48 -9.41 -1.26
C LYS A 130 20.41 -8.27 -1.64
N LYS A 131 19.86 -7.09 -1.95
CA LYS A 131 20.59 -5.84 -2.20
C LYS A 131 20.43 -4.89 -1.01
N PRO A 132 21.30 -3.89 -0.88
CA PRO A 132 21.07 -2.79 0.05
C PRO A 132 19.69 -2.14 -0.15
N ILE A 133 19.02 -1.85 0.96
CA ILE A 133 17.71 -1.16 0.99
C ILE A 133 17.82 0.11 1.82
N SER A 134 17.03 1.13 1.45
CA SER A 134 16.89 2.35 2.24
C SER A 134 15.86 2.12 3.32
N ILE A 135 16.15 2.55 4.55
CA ILE A 135 15.23 2.47 5.68
C ILE A 135 15.04 3.86 6.29
N THR A 136 13.82 4.36 6.21
CA THR A 136 13.43 5.67 6.73
C THR A 136 12.39 5.50 7.82
N ARG A 137 12.50 6.27 8.91
CA ARG A 137 11.64 6.11 10.10
C ARG A 137 10.97 7.42 10.48
N TYR A 138 9.71 7.32 10.88
CA TYR A 138 8.88 8.46 11.25
C TYR A 138 8.23 8.23 12.61
N LYS A 139 8.17 9.30 13.39
CA LYS A 139 7.45 9.33 14.66
C LYS A 139 6.03 9.83 14.43
N LYS A 140 5.06 9.24 15.11
CA LYS A 140 3.68 9.72 15.07
C LYS A 140 3.64 11.13 15.65
N VAL A 141 3.02 12.07 14.93
CA VAL A 141 2.66 13.36 15.49
C VAL A 141 1.42 13.14 16.34
N LYS A 142 1.54 13.39 17.65
CA LYS A 142 0.38 13.43 18.54
C LYS A 142 -0.27 14.79 18.36
N ASN A 143 -1.53 14.79 17.96
CA ASN A 143 -2.39 15.97 18.11
C ASN A 143 -2.82 16.10 19.56
#